data_AF-U9T5G5-F1
#
_entry.id   AF-U9T5G5-F1
#
_cell.length_a   1.000
_cell.length_b   1.000
_cell.length_c   1.000
_cell.angle_alpha   90.00
_cell.angle_beta   90.00
_cell.angle_gamma   90.00
#
_symmetry.space_group_name_H-M   'P 1'
#
loop_
_entity.id
_entity.type
_entity.pdbx_description
1 polymer ?
#
loop_
_entity_poly.entity_id
_entity_poly.type
_entity_poly.pdbx_seq_one_letter_code
_entity_poly.pdbx_strand_id
1 'polypeptide(L)'
;MPLNLRIFVLFHDYFFLILCLTIFAITPVVQAADVRSFCKCVCDQNSTIVPLRINQTCSDCNLAFCKENTSKEDCDIPTCFQRDSYKDEVIVYFYIIITSGLLLIALTKPYIERWWRRTNPPHTYTSMPNS
;
A
#
# COMPACT_ATOMS: atom_id res chain seq x y z
N MET A 1 33.00 13.63 4.19
CA MET A 1 31.92 13.39 5.16
C MET A 1 32.38 12.30 6.12
N PRO A 2 32.44 12.56 7.44
CA PRO A 2 32.82 11.54 8.42
C PRO A 2 31.93 10.28 8.40
N LEU A 3 32.55 9.14 8.71
CA LEU A 3 32.03 7.78 8.51
C LEU A 3 30.75 7.51 9.32
N ASN A 4 30.62 8.11 10.51
CA ASN A 4 29.49 7.88 11.43
C ASN A 4 28.13 8.43 10.95
N LEU A 5 28.07 9.51 10.15
CA LEU A 5 26.80 10.00 9.60
C LEU A 5 26.35 9.14 8.44
N ARG A 6 27.30 8.67 7.63
CA ARG A 6 27.00 7.69 6.58
C ARG A 6 26.43 6.44 7.22
N ILE A 7 27.03 5.94 8.31
CA ILE A 7 26.51 4.77 9.01
C ILE A 7 25.10 5.05 9.57
N PHE A 8 24.85 6.21 10.21
CA PHE A 8 23.54 6.51 10.80
C PHE A 8 22.42 6.71 9.77
N VAL A 9 22.71 7.44 8.67
CA VAL A 9 21.77 7.64 7.55
C VAL A 9 21.54 6.32 6.82
N LEU A 10 22.59 5.55 6.54
CA LEU A 10 22.45 4.20 5.99
C LEU A 10 21.67 3.28 6.91
N PHE A 11 21.84 3.36 8.23
CA PHE A 11 21.09 2.53 9.17
C PHE A 11 19.60 2.90 9.17
N HIS A 12 19.28 4.19 9.09
CA HIS A 12 17.90 4.66 9.03
C HIS A 12 17.23 4.32 7.69
N ASP A 13 17.91 4.57 6.58
CA ASP A 13 17.47 4.22 5.24
C ASP A 13 17.34 2.70 5.06
N TYR A 14 18.29 1.92 5.59
CA TYR A 14 18.28 0.46 5.56
C TYR A 14 17.21 -0.13 6.48
N PHE A 15 16.96 0.48 7.66
CA PHE A 15 15.87 0.08 8.54
C PHE A 15 14.51 0.33 7.91
N PHE A 16 14.32 1.49 7.27
CA PHE A 16 13.09 1.81 6.55
C PHE A 16 12.89 0.89 5.32
N LEU A 17 13.95 0.63 4.56
CA LEU A 17 13.92 -0.34 3.45
C LEU A 17 13.66 -1.77 3.93
N ILE A 18 14.28 -2.22 5.02
CA ILE A 18 14.00 -3.54 5.63
C ILE A 18 12.55 -3.61 6.07
N LEU A 19 12.01 -2.57 6.72
CA LEU A 19 10.63 -2.52 7.17
C LEU A 19 9.63 -2.56 5.98
N CYS A 20 9.95 -1.89 4.87
CA CYS A 20 9.17 -2.00 3.63
C CYS A 20 9.23 -3.41 3.03
N LEU A 21 10.42 -4.03 2.99
CA LEU A 21 10.62 -5.37 2.45
C LEU A 21 9.95 -6.45 3.30
N THR A 22 9.96 -6.32 4.63
CA THR A 22 9.22 -7.23 5.51
C THR A 22 7.72 -7.06 5.31
N ILE A 23 7.18 -5.84 5.29
CA ILE A 23 5.75 -5.59 5.02
C ILE A 23 5.33 -6.21 3.69
N PHE A 24 6.11 -6.02 2.63
CA PHE A 24 5.86 -6.63 1.31
C PHE A 24 5.86 -8.16 1.38
N ALA A 25 6.82 -8.76 2.09
CA ALA A 25 6.91 -10.21 2.27
C ALA A 25 5.80 -10.82 3.13
N ILE A 26 5.12 -10.04 3.98
CA ILE A 26 4.01 -10.52 4.84
C ILE A 26 2.65 -10.39 4.14
N THR A 27 2.53 -9.62 3.05
CA THR A 27 1.29 -9.54 2.24
C THR A 27 0.66 -10.89 1.83
N PRO A 28 1.41 -11.95 1.45
CA PRO A 28 0.78 -13.23 1.08
C PRO A 28 0.21 -14.01 2.28
N VAL A 29 0.52 -13.60 3.53
CA VAL A 29 0.05 -14.31 4.75
C VAL A 29 -1.38 -13.90 5.11
N VAL A 30 -1.92 -12.83 4.52
CA VAL A 30 -3.30 -12.37 4.74
C VAL A 30 -4.24 -13.00 3.70
N GLN A 31 -4.20 -14.32 3.56
CA GLN A 31 -5.12 -15.05 2.67
C GLN A 31 -6.20 -15.77 3.49
N ALA A 32 -7.01 -15.01 4.22
CA ALA A 32 -8.22 -15.51 4.88
C ALA A 32 -9.24 -14.39 5.20
N ALA A 33 -9.31 -13.33 4.39
CA ALA A 33 -10.38 -12.34 4.50
C ALA A 33 -11.55 -12.77 3.60
N ASP A 34 -12.76 -12.83 4.17
CA ASP A 34 -14.03 -13.13 3.48
C ASP A 34 -14.20 -12.17 2.27
N VAL A 35 -13.84 -12.62 1.07
CA VAL A 35 -14.02 -11.83 -0.15
C VAL A 35 -15.52 -11.75 -0.42
N ARG A 36 -16.13 -10.61 -0.08
CA ARG A 36 -17.52 -10.32 -0.40
C ARG A 36 -17.67 -10.20 -1.91
N SER A 37 -18.21 -11.24 -2.54
CA SER A 37 -18.59 -11.21 -3.95
C SER A 37 -19.97 -10.54 -4.10
N PHE A 38 -20.13 -9.76 -5.15
CA PHE A 38 -21.37 -9.08 -5.50
C PHE A 38 -21.83 -9.54 -6.88
N CYS A 39 -23.13 -9.77 -7.03
CA CYS A 39 -23.76 -10.08 -8.30
C CYS A 39 -24.38 -8.80 -8.86
N LYS A 40 -23.97 -8.39 -10.05
CA LYS A 40 -24.62 -7.31 -10.79
C LYS A 40 -25.64 -7.92 -11.74
N CYS A 41 -26.92 -7.67 -11.46
CA CYS A 41 -28.05 -8.04 -12.31
C CYS A 41 -28.38 -6.84 -13.21
N VAL A 42 -28.37 -7.03 -14.52
CA VAL A 42 -28.78 -6.02 -15.50
C VAL A 42 -30.13 -6.42 -16.06
N CYS A 43 -31.13 -5.57 -15.97
CA CYS A 43 -32.49 -5.85 -16.45
C CYS A 43 -32.97 -4.63 -17.23
N ASP A 44 -33.20 -4.78 -18.53
CA ASP A 44 -33.45 -3.70 -19.49
C ASP A 44 -32.40 -2.57 -19.39
N GLN A 45 -32.76 -1.47 -18.75
CA GLN A 45 -31.91 -0.29 -18.55
C GLN A 45 -31.50 -0.08 -17.08
N ASN A 46 -31.82 -1.02 -16.19
CA ASN A 46 -31.56 -0.91 -14.77
C ASN A 46 -30.52 -1.93 -14.32
N SER A 47 -29.51 -1.48 -13.58
CA SER A 47 -28.54 -2.38 -12.94
C SER A 47 -28.75 -2.39 -11.42
N THR A 48 -28.85 -3.59 -10.86
CA THR A 48 -29.02 -3.81 -9.42
C THR A 48 -27.86 -4.64 -8.92
N ILE A 49 -27.24 -4.22 -7.82
CA ILE A 49 -26.08 -4.90 -7.23
C ILE A 49 -26.53 -5.59 -5.96
N VAL A 50 -26.38 -6.91 -5.91
CA VAL A 50 -26.81 -7.76 -4.79
C VAL A 50 -25.60 -8.43 -4.16
N PRO A 51 -25.37 -8.32 -2.85
CA PRO A 51 -24.30 -9.04 -2.18
C PRO A 51 -24.60 -10.53 -2.10
N LEU A 52 -23.61 -11.39 -2.39
CA LEU A 52 -23.70 -12.81 -2.12
C LEU A 52 -23.49 -13.09 -0.61
N ARG A 53 -24.12 -14.15 -0.12
CA ARG A 53 -23.92 -14.64 1.26
C ARG A 53 -22.57 -15.36 1.37
N ILE A 54 -22.09 -15.55 2.61
CA ILE A 54 -20.80 -16.19 2.92
C ILE A 54 -20.69 -17.63 2.36
N ASN A 55 -21.82 -18.31 2.20
CA ASN A 55 -21.90 -19.66 1.63
C ASN A 55 -22.16 -19.67 0.11
N GLN A 56 -22.27 -18.51 -0.53
CA GLN A 56 -22.53 -18.36 -1.96
C GLN A 56 -21.27 -17.88 -2.67
N THR A 57 -21.05 -18.40 -3.87
CA THR A 57 -19.89 -18.13 -4.71
C THR A 57 -20.34 -17.53 -6.05
N CYS A 58 -19.41 -17.03 -6.87
CA CYS A 58 -19.78 -16.43 -8.16
C CYS A 58 -20.57 -17.36 -9.10
N SER A 59 -20.50 -18.69 -8.94
CA SER A 59 -21.36 -19.61 -9.71
C SER A 59 -22.83 -19.52 -9.35
N ASP A 60 -23.14 -19.02 -8.15
CA ASP A 60 -24.52 -18.82 -7.67
C ASP A 60 -25.13 -17.52 -8.21
N CYS A 61 -24.30 -16.64 -8.80
CA CYS A 61 -24.76 -15.46 -9.54
C CYS A 61 -25.28 -15.89 -10.92
N ASN A 62 -26.55 -16.25 -10.97
CA ASN A 62 -27.25 -16.64 -12.18
C ASN A 62 -28.57 -15.85 -12.34
N LEU A 63 -29.28 -16.10 -13.44
CA LEU A 63 -30.53 -15.39 -13.75
C LEU A 63 -31.63 -15.67 -12.71
N ALA A 64 -31.68 -16.88 -12.15
CA ALA A 64 -32.64 -17.25 -11.11
C ALA A 64 -32.41 -16.45 -9.81
N PHE A 65 -31.15 -16.31 -9.39
CA PHE A 65 -30.77 -15.49 -8.23
C PHE A 65 -31.15 -14.02 -8.43
N CYS A 66 -30.96 -13.49 -9.64
CA CYS A 66 -31.39 -12.13 -9.97
C CYS A 66 -32.91 -12.01 -9.89
N LYS A 67 -33.68 -12.93 -10.51
CA LYS A 67 -35.14 -12.90 -10.49
C LYS A 67 -35.71 -12.89 -9.06
N GLU A 68 -35.14 -13.68 -8.16
CA GLU A 68 -35.55 -13.75 -6.75
C GLU A 68 -35.27 -12.43 -6.00
N ASN A 69 -34.09 -11.84 -6.20
CA ASN A 69 -33.65 -10.65 -5.43
C ASN A 69 -34.08 -9.31 -6.03
N THR A 70 -34.39 -9.23 -7.33
CA THR A 70 -34.78 -7.97 -8.00
C THR A 70 -36.26 -7.92 -8.38
N SER A 71 -37.02 -9.01 -8.21
CA SER A 71 -38.44 -9.11 -8.58
C SER A 71 -38.73 -8.75 -10.05
N LYS A 72 -37.71 -8.80 -10.91
CA LYS A 72 -37.81 -8.55 -12.36
C LYS A 72 -37.72 -9.87 -13.10
N GLU A 73 -38.63 -10.06 -14.06
CA GLU A 73 -38.71 -11.31 -14.81
C GLU A 73 -37.80 -11.37 -16.03
N ASP A 74 -37.47 -10.22 -16.62
CA ASP A 74 -36.58 -10.12 -17.78
C ASP A 74 -35.28 -9.43 -17.36
N CYS A 75 -34.24 -10.24 -17.16
CA CYS A 75 -32.91 -9.76 -16.81
C CYS A 75 -31.89 -10.37 -17.76
N ASP A 76 -31.08 -9.51 -18.36
CA ASP A 76 -29.95 -9.91 -19.18
C ASP A 76 -28.76 -10.32 -18.31
N ILE A 77 -27.79 -10.96 -18.98
CA ILE A 77 -26.60 -11.64 -18.45
C ILE A 77 -26.13 -11.09 -17.09
N PRO A 78 -26.21 -11.89 -16.00
CA PRO A 78 -25.67 -11.50 -14.71
C PRO A 78 -24.14 -11.56 -14.72
N THR A 79 -23.50 -10.59 -14.05
CA THR A 79 -22.04 -10.55 -13.94
C THR A 79 -21.62 -10.52 -12.47
N CYS A 80 -20.79 -11.46 -12.05
CA CYS A 80 -20.20 -11.46 -10.71
C CYS A 80 -18.98 -10.52 -10.67
N PHE A 81 -18.86 -9.71 -9.62
CA PHE A 81 -17.68 -8.89 -9.35
C PHE A 81 -17.29 -8.97 -7.89
N GLN A 82 -15.98 -8.97 -7.63
CA GLN A 82 -15.44 -8.82 -6.28
C GLN A 82 -15.10 -7.34 -6.11
N ARG A 83 -15.85 -6.64 -5.25
CA ARG A 83 -15.71 -5.17 -5.11
C ARG A 83 -14.43 -4.80 -4.38
N ASP A 84 -13.97 -5.67 -3.48
CA ASP A 84 -12.73 -5.48 -2.75
C ASP A 84 -11.66 -6.38 -3.38
N SER A 85 -11.09 -5.91 -4.49
CA SER A 85 -9.86 -6.52 -4.96
C SER A 85 -8.74 -6.08 -4.02
N TYR A 86 -8.35 -6.97 -3.11
CA TYR A 86 -7.17 -6.79 -2.26
C TYR A 86 -5.94 -6.37 -3.07
N LYS A 87 -5.86 -6.78 -4.35
CA LYS A 87 -4.84 -6.34 -5.28
C LYS A 87 -4.77 -4.82 -5.42
N ASP A 88 -5.91 -4.14 -5.54
CA ASP A 88 -5.96 -2.68 -5.73
C ASP A 88 -5.67 -1.94 -4.42
N GLU A 89 -6.14 -2.47 -3.29
CA GLU A 89 -5.84 -1.94 -1.95
C GLU A 89 -4.34 -2.04 -1.60
N VAL A 90 -3.69 -3.17 -1.91
CA VAL A 90 -2.25 -3.38 -1.68
C VAL A 90 -1.40 -2.39 -2.50
N ILE A 91 -1.76 -2.15 -3.77
CA ILE A 91 -1.03 -1.22 -4.63
C ILE A 91 -1.03 0.18 -4.02
N VAL A 92 -2.18 0.63 -3.50
CA VAL A 92 -2.33 1.96 -2.89
C VAL A 92 -1.49 2.07 -1.62
N TYR A 93 -1.55 1.09 -0.71
CA TYR A 93 -0.75 1.15 0.51
C TYR A 93 0.76 1.13 0.23
N PHE A 94 1.21 0.32 -0.73
CA PHE A 94 2.60 0.28 -1.13
C PHE A 94 3.10 1.66 -1.62
N TYR A 95 2.30 2.32 -2.46
CA TYR A 95 2.62 3.66 -2.94
C TYR A 95 2.70 4.70 -1.80
N ILE A 96 1.75 4.66 -0.85
CA ILE A 96 1.75 5.56 0.33
C ILE A 96 3.00 5.35 1.19
N ILE A 97 3.40 4.10 1.45
CA ILE A 97 4.57 3.78 2.28
C ILE A 97 5.86 4.30 1.61
N ILE A 98 6.03 4.04 0.30
CA ILE A 98 7.23 4.51 -0.43
C ILE A 98 7.31 6.03 -0.43
N THR A 99 6.22 6.69 -0.81
CA THR A 99 6.20 8.16 -0.94
C THR A 99 6.37 8.85 0.41
N SER A 100 5.70 8.38 1.45
CA SER A 100 5.88 8.90 2.82
C SER A 100 7.31 8.70 3.33
N GLY A 101 7.92 7.54 3.05
CA GLY A 101 9.33 7.29 3.35
C GLY A 101 10.28 8.28 2.71
N LEU A 102 10.15 8.48 1.39
CA LEU A 102 10.96 9.45 0.64
C LEU A 102 10.80 10.87 1.20
N LEU A 103 9.58 11.25 1.59
CA LEU A 103 9.30 12.57 2.15
C LEU A 103 9.93 12.76 3.54
N LEU A 104 9.84 11.75 4.40
CA LEU A 104 10.44 11.78 5.75
C LEU A 104 11.98 11.88 5.68
N ILE A 105 12.60 11.20 4.72
CA ILE A 105 14.04 11.30 4.47
C ILE A 105 14.41 12.74 4.06
N ALA A 106 13.64 13.34 3.14
CA ALA A 106 13.89 14.71 2.71
C ALA A 106 13.77 15.72 3.87
N LEU A 107 12.79 15.54 4.77
CA LEU A 107 12.56 16.43 5.92
C LEU A 107 13.61 16.31 7.02
N THR A 108 14.18 15.14 7.23
CA THR A 108 15.19 14.91 8.28
C THR A 108 16.59 15.38 7.87
N LYS A 109 16.88 15.48 6.57
CA LYS A 109 18.16 15.99 6.01
C LYS A 109 18.70 17.26 6.69
N PRO A 110 17.94 18.37 6.81
CA PRO A 110 18.45 19.59 7.46
C PRO A 110 18.75 19.41 8.96
N TYR A 111 18.04 18.50 9.64
CA TYR A 111 18.27 18.23 11.05
C TYR A 111 19.58 17.46 11.26
N ILE A 112 19.80 16.45 10.42
CA ILE A 112 21.01 15.63 10.41
C ILE A 112 22.23 16.49 10.07
N GLU A 113 22.14 17.36 9.05
CA GLU A 113 23.22 18.29 8.70
C GLU A 113 23.56 19.26 9.84
N ARG A 114 22.56 19.80 10.53
CA ARG A 114 22.77 20.65 11.71
C ARG A 114 23.43 19.89 12.86
N TRP A 115 22.96 18.68 13.15
CA TRP A 115 23.52 17.85 14.24
C TRP A 115 24.97 17.45 13.96
N TRP A 116 25.27 17.14 12.71
CA TRP A 116 26.61 16.80 12.26
C TRP A 116 27.63 17.94 12.38
N ARG A 117 27.21 19.17 12.04
CA ARG A 117 28.05 20.36 12.23
C ARG A 117 28.43 20.59 13.69
N ARG A 118 27.58 20.18 14.65
CA ARG A 118 27.87 20.31 16.08
C ARG A 118 28.86 19.26 16.57
N THR A 119 28.78 18.04 16.04
CA THR A 119 29.61 16.92 16.50
C THR A 119 30.98 16.88 15.83
N ASN A 120 31.13 17.44 14.62
CA ASN A 120 32.41 17.56 13.93
C ASN A 120 32.72 19.03 13.61
N PRO A 121 33.35 19.79 14.53
CA PRO A 121 33.91 21.10 14.19
C PRO A 121 34.94 20.93 13.08
N PRO A 122 34.95 21.80 12.06
CA PRO A 122 35.98 21.76 11.01
C PRO A 122 37.35 21.95 11.65
N HIS A 123 38.29 21.05 11.36
CA HIS A 123 39.68 21.20 11.80
C HIS A 123 40.28 22.45 11.14
N THR A 124 40.60 23.46 11.94
CA THR A 124 41.38 24.61 11.52
C THR A 124 42.80 24.12 11.20
N TYR A 125 43.16 24.06 9.92
CA TYR A 125 44.54 23.82 9.51
C TYR A 125 45.34 25.10 9.78
N THR A 126 45.99 25.19 10.93
CA THR A 126 46.99 26.25 11.15
C THR A 126 48.18 25.96 10.25
N SER A 127 48.49 26.89 9.35
CA SER A 127 49.70 26.84 8.52
C SER A 127 50.92 26.67 9.42
N MET A 128 51.78 25.67 9.14
CA MET A 128 53.04 25.49 9.87
C MET A 128 53.89 26.78 9.73
N PRO A 129 54.51 27.27 10.81
CA PRO A 129 55.44 28.37 10.72
C PRO A 129 56.66 27.94 9.90
N ASN A 130 57.01 28.75 8.92
CA ASN A 130 58.19 28.54 8.08
C ASN A 130 59.46 28.69 8.95
N SER A 131 60.41 27.78 8.73
CA SER A 131 61.70 27.64 9.44
C SER A 131 62.61 28.86 9.33
#